data_AF-A0A7C5EKT0-F1
#
_entry.id   AF-A0A7C5EKT0-F1
#
_cell.length_a   1.000
_cell.length_b   1.000
_cell.length_c   1.000
_cell.angle_alpha   90.00
_cell.angle_beta   90.00
_cell.angle_gamma   90.00
#
_symmetry.space_group_name_H-M   'P 1'
#
loop_
_entity.id
_entity.type
_entity.pdbx_description
1 polymer ?
#
loop_
_entity_poly.entity_id
_entity_poly.type
_entity_poly.pdbx_seq_one_letter_code
_entity_poly.pdbx_strand_id
1 'polypeptide(L)'
;MSFLVRCRRAGCLGLGLEVEGVSRKTGLRRSHAVPQHYRSFSRTFLRFAIIMLVFGGLAGVLFQEMTKHMSYADYPPGLRLEGVYHLALLHGHSFLIGAVMPIAWVVALKIGLELGGKPVTQRALAWIKWSYLVGAVSVLGLITYKGIHFVLCLQDGTRDFAQIQESLFGGNHLMRGLAYGLSHTVATASLIVFGWILWRSLAASTDDDGGTSSS
;
A
#
# COMPACT_ATOMS: atom_id res chain seq x y z
N MET A 1 -26.10 -23.07 28.98
CA MET A 1 -24.94 -23.90 29.36
C MET A 1 -23.68 -23.18 28.91
N SER A 2 -22.97 -22.54 29.83
CA SER A 2 -21.82 -21.68 29.54
C SER A 2 -20.54 -22.36 30.03
N PHE A 3 -19.63 -22.69 29.12
CA PHE A 3 -18.31 -23.22 29.47
C PHE A 3 -17.31 -22.07 29.63
N LEU A 4 -16.94 -21.81 30.88
CA LEU A 4 -15.81 -20.96 31.28
C LEU A 4 -14.55 -21.84 31.30
N VAL A 5 -13.69 -21.71 30.28
CA VAL A 5 -12.36 -22.34 30.29
C VAL A 5 -11.38 -21.40 30.99
N ARG A 6 -11.09 -21.72 32.25
CA ARG A 6 -10.05 -21.09 33.07
C ARG A 6 -8.70 -21.74 32.75
N CYS A 7 -7.84 -21.07 32.00
CA CYS A 7 -6.48 -21.54 31.76
C CYS A 7 -5.54 -21.00 32.86
N ARG A 8 -5.23 -21.84 33.87
CA ARG A 8 -4.13 -21.62 34.81
C ARG A 8 -2.83 -22.00 34.11
N ARG A 9 -1.88 -21.07 33.97
CA ARG A 9 -0.48 -21.42 33.66
C ARG A 9 0.35 -21.35 34.92
N ALA A 10 0.88 -22.52 35.27
CA ALA A 10 1.80 -22.79 36.36
C ALA A 10 3.26 -22.63 35.90
N GLY A 11 4.13 -22.34 36.86
CA GLY A 11 5.51 -22.85 36.88
C GLY A 11 6.59 -21.96 36.27
N CYS A 12 6.98 -20.90 36.97
CA CYS A 12 8.34 -20.37 36.91
C CYS A 12 9.26 -21.28 37.73
N LEU A 13 10.20 -21.96 37.07
CA LEU A 13 11.39 -22.54 37.70
C LEU A 13 12.55 -21.59 37.41
N GLY A 14 13.09 -21.02 38.48
CA GLY A 14 14.13 -20.00 38.47
C GLY A 14 15.49 -20.56 38.11
N LEU A 15 16.17 -19.83 37.22
CA LEU A 15 17.62 -19.81 37.11
C LEU A 15 18.02 -18.36 37.37
N GLY A 16 18.49 -18.12 38.60
CA GLY A 16 18.99 -16.84 39.06
C GLY A 16 20.31 -16.52 38.39
N LEU A 17 20.27 -15.57 37.46
CA LEU A 17 21.41 -14.75 37.07
C LEU A 17 21.10 -13.34 37.56
N GLU A 18 21.56 -13.03 38.78
CA GLU A 18 21.59 -11.66 39.30
C GLU A 18 22.61 -10.86 38.48
N VAL A 19 22.13 -10.13 37.49
CA VAL A 19 22.89 -9.03 36.88
C VAL A 19 22.58 -7.78 37.69
N GLU A 20 23.28 -7.63 38.82
CA GLU A 20 23.30 -6.38 39.57
C GLU A 20 24.02 -5.29 38.74
N GLY A 21 23.40 -4.11 38.66
CA GLY A 21 24.21 -2.89 38.57
C GLY A 21 24.30 -2.16 37.23
N VAL A 22 23.29 -2.22 36.35
CA VAL A 22 23.05 -1.10 35.42
C VAL A 22 21.63 -0.61 35.62
N SER A 23 21.44 0.14 36.72
CA SER A 23 20.29 1.01 36.92
C SER A 23 20.37 2.16 35.91
N ARG A 24 20.17 1.83 34.63
CA ARG A 24 19.73 2.79 33.63
C ARG A 24 18.43 3.35 34.19
N LYS A 25 18.51 4.59 34.67
CA LYS A 25 17.40 5.53 34.64
C LYS A 25 17.01 5.80 33.18
N THR A 26 16.76 4.75 32.40
CA THR A 26 15.91 4.84 31.23
C THR A 26 14.54 5.12 31.81
N GLY A 27 14.23 6.41 31.95
CA GLY A 27 12.86 6.84 32.16
C GLY A 27 12.04 6.10 31.13
N LEU A 28 11.30 5.09 31.60
CA LEU A 28 10.42 4.27 30.79
C LEU A 28 9.41 5.26 30.21
N ARG A 29 9.74 5.73 29.00
CA ARG A 29 8.95 6.68 28.21
C ARG A 29 7.55 6.09 28.23
N ARG A 30 6.61 6.76 28.91
CA ARG A 30 5.23 6.27 29.06
C ARG A 30 4.81 5.79 27.68
N SER A 31 4.53 4.49 27.53
CA SER A 31 4.05 3.96 26.26
C SER A 31 2.77 4.70 25.95
N HIS A 32 2.84 5.69 25.04
CA HIS A 32 1.68 6.46 24.65
C HIS A 32 0.71 5.46 24.04
N ALA A 33 -0.42 5.27 24.70
CA ALA A 33 -1.44 4.35 24.22
C ALA A 33 -1.79 4.72 22.78
N VAL A 34 -1.54 3.81 21.83
CA VAL A 34 -1.77 4.06 20.40
C VAL A 34 -3.23 4.47 20.20
N PRO A 35 -3.50 5.66 19.62
CA PRO A 35 -4.86 6.16 19.45
C PRO A 35 -5.75 5.17 18.68
N GLN A 36 -7.03 5.09 19.05
CA GLN A 36 -7.97 4.12 18.44
C GLN A 36 -8.09 4.28 16.92
N HIS A 37 -8.04 5.53 16.41
CA HIS A 37 -8.11 5.79 14.97
C HIS A 37 -6.88 5.30 14.20
N TYR A 38 -5.69 5.24 14.83
CA TYR A 38 -4.51 4.60 14.24
C TYR A 38 -4.74 3.10 14.07
N ARG A 39 -5.28 2.42 15.09
CA ARG A 39 -5.58 0.98 15.01
C ARG A 39 -6.58 0.66 13.89
N SER A 40 -7.60 1.50 13.72
CA SER A 40 -8.58 1.37 12.64
C SER A 40 -7.95 1.56 11.26
N PHE A 41 -7.11 2.59 11.12
CA PHE A 41 -6.33 2.84 9.90
C PHE A 41 -5.42 1.64 9.58
N SER A 42 -4.57 1.22 10.53
CA SER A 42 -3.65 0.10 10.37
C SER A 42 -4.35 -1.20 10.02
N ARG A 43 -5.46 -1.53 10.70
CA ARG A 43 -6.24 -2.73 10.39
C ARG A 43 -6.78 -2.69 8.96
N THR A 44 -7.24 -1.55 8.49
CA THR A 44 -7.77 -1.41 7.13
C THR A 44 -6.66 -1.60 6.09
N PHE A 45 -5.55 -0.88 6.23
CA PHE A 45 -4.43 -0.96 5.29
C PHE A 45 -3.73 -2.32 5.30
N LEU A 46 -3.60 -2.98 6.46
CA LEU A 46 -3.06 -4.34 6.53
C LEU A 46 -4.00 -5.37 5.87
N ARG A 47 -5.32 -5.26 6.07
CA ARG A 47 -6.29 -6.12 5.37
C ARG A 47 -6.23 -5.90 3.87
N PHE A 48 -6.20 -4.64 3.44
CA PHE A 48 -6.04 -4.30 2.03
C PHE A 48 -4.75 -4.87 1.47
N ALA A 49 -3.62 -4.73 2.17
CA ALA A 49 -2.34 -5.29 1.76
C ALA A 49 -2.38 -6.81 1.58
N ILE A 50 -2.97 -7.54 2.54
CA ILE A 50 -3.12 -9.00 2.46
C ILE A 50 -3.97 -9.40 1.25
N ILE A 51 -5.11 -8.72 1.04
CA ILE A 51 -5.97 -8.98 -0.12
C ILE A 51 -5.19 -8.72 -1.43
N MET A 52 -4.42 -7.64 -1.48
CA MET A 52 -3.64 -7.27 -2.64
C MET A 52 -2.43 -8.17 -2.91
N LEU A 53 -1.82 -8.76 -1.87
CA LEU A 53 -0.80 -9.80 -2.03
C LEU A 53 -1.39 -11.04 -2.71
N VAL A 54 -2.57 -11.48 -2.26
CA VAL A 54 -3.28 -12.61 -2.88
C VAL A 54 -3.66 -12.26 -4.31
N PHE A 55 -4.25 -11.09 -4.54
CA PHE A 55 -4.60 -10.61 -5.88
C PHE A 55 -3.38 -10.52 -6.80
N GLY A 56 -2.27 -9.93 -6.35
CA GLY A 56 -1.04 -9.80 -7.13
C GLY A 56 -0.42 -11.16 -7.47
N GLY A 57 -0.47 -12.12 -6.54
CA GLY A 57 -0.08 -13.51 -6.79
C GLY A 57 -0.93 -14.18 -7.86
N LEU A 58 -2.26 -14.10 -7.73
CA LEU A 58 -3.20 -14.64 -8.73
C LEU A 58 -3.03 -13.97 -10.09
N ALA A 59 -2.86 -12.64 -10.12
CA ALA A 59 -2.59 -11.89 -11.35
C ALA A 59 -1.28 -12.33 -12.01
N GLY A 60 -0.26 -12.70 -11.23
CA GLY A 60 1.00 -13.25 -11.75
C GLY A 60 0.81 -14.62 -12.41
N VAL A 61 0.01 -15.51 -11.80
CA VAL A 61 -0.33 -16.81 -12.38
C VAL A 61 -1.15 -16.64 -13.66
N LEU A 62 -2.16 -15.77 -13.63
CA LEU A 62 -2.98 -15.44 -14.80
C LEU A 62 -2.11 -14.89 -15.94
N PHE A 63 -1.18 -13.99 -15.63
CA PHE A 63 -0.21 -13.46 -16.59
C PHE A 63 0.61 -14.57 -17.25
N GLN A 64 1.16 -15.49 -16.46
CA GLN A 64 1.92 -16.61 -16.99
C GLN A 64 1.07 -17.47 -17.92
N GLU A 65 -0.19 -17.73 -17.57
CA GLU A 65 -1.08 -18.53 -18.40
C GLU A 65 -1.44 -17.83 -19.71
N MET A 66 -1.81 -16.54 -19.65
CA MET A 66 -2.18 -15.77 -20.83
C MET A 66 -1.02 -15.60 -21.83
N THR A 67 0.22 -15.52 -21.33
CA THR A 67 1.40 -15.32 -22.18
C THR A 67 1.95 -16.59 -22.81
N LYS A 68 1.59 -17.79 -22.33
CA LYS A 68 2.00 -19.07 -22.93
C LYS A 68 1.54 -19.21 -24.38
N HIS A 69 0.41 -18.60 -24.73
CA HIS A 69 -0.16 -18.64 -26.07
C HIS A 69 0.48 -17.62 -27.04
N MET A 70 1.43 -16.79 -26.57
CA MET A 70 2.13 -15.80 -27.40
C MET A 70 3.52 -16.34 -27.80
N SER A 71 3.57 -17.20 -28.81
CA SER A 71 4.83 -17.76 -29.32
C SER A 71 5.78 -16.67 -29.83
N TYR A 72 7.10 -16.89 -29.70
CA TYR A 72 8.12 -16.04 -30.33
C TYR A 72 8.05 -16.09 -31.87
N ALA A 73 7.51 -17.17 -32.44
CA ALA A 73 7.37 -17.31 -33.89
C ALA A 73 6.20 -16.48 -34.46
N ASP A 74 5.16 -16.23 -33.64
CA ASP A 74 3.90 -15.70 -34.14
C ASP A 74 3.81 -14.18 -34.05
N TYR A 75 4.66 -13.53 -33.24
CA TYR A 75 4.58 -12.09 -32.96
C TYR A 75 5.92 -11.38 -33.20
N PRO A 76 5.92 -10.19 -33.83
CA PRO A 76 7.10 -9.34 -33.87
C PRO A 76 7.64 -9.07 -32.46
N PRO A 77 8.97 -9.04 -32.24
CA PRO A 77 9.55 -8.91 -30.90
C PRO A 77 9.03 -7.72 -30.09
N GLY A 78 8.82 -6.56 -30.72
CA GLY A 78 8.30 -5.36 -30.05
C GLY A 78 6.88 -5.52 -29.53
N LEU A 79 5.99 -6.06 -30.36
CA LEU A 79 4.57 -6.20 -30.05
C LEU A 79 4.33 -7.16 -28.87
N ARG A 80 5.09 -8.27 -28.83
CA ARG A 80 5.03 -9.19 -27.69
C ARG A 80 5.55 -8.54 -26.41
N LEU A 81 6.67 -7.82 -26.48
CA LEU A 81 7.26 -7.16 -25.31
C LEU A 81 6.26 -6.19 -24.68
N GLU A 82 5.54 -5.42 -25.49
CA GLU A 82 4.53 -4.47 -25.01
C GLU A 82 3.32 -5.15 -24.37
N GLY A 83 2.81 -6.24 -24.97
CA GLY A 83 1.74 -7.04 -24.36
C GLY A 83 2.14 -7.63 -23.00
N VAL A 84 3.35 -8.18 -22.93
CA VAL A 84 3.94 -8.71 -21.69
C VAL A 84 4.15 -7.59 -20.66
N TYR A 85 4.58 -6.41 -21.10
CA TYR A 85 4.86 -5.27 -20.23
C TYR A 85 3.62 -4.78 -19.48
N HIS A 86 2.45 -4.69 -20.15
CA HIS A 86 1.21 -4.26 -19.47
C HIS A 86 0.74 -5.22 -18.38
N LEU A 87 0.94 -6.53 -18.57
CA LEU A 87 0.62 -7.53 -17.56
C LEU A 87 1.67 -7.56 -16.43
N ALA A 88 2.95 -7.40 -16.76
CA ALA A 88 4.01 -7.26 -15.77
C ALA A 88 3.78 -6.02 -14.88
N LEU A 89 3.32 -4.91 -15.49
CA LEU A 89 2.91 -3.71 -14.77
C LEU A 89 1.77 -4.00 -13.80
N LEU A 90 0.74 -4.76 -14.19
CA LEU A 90 -0.34 -5.17 -13.30
C LEU A 90 0.18 -5.89 -12.06
N HIS A 91 1.04 -6.89 -12.27
CA HIS A 91 1.64 -7.65 -11.18
C HIS A 91 2.46 -6.73 -10.26
N GLY A 92 3.42 -5.98 -10.81
CA GLY A 92 4.26 -5.07 -10.04
C GLY A 92 3.49 -4.00 -9.27
N HIS A 93 2.48 -3.37 -9.89
CA HIS A 93 1.64 -2.37 -9.22
C HIS A 93 0.79 -3.00 -8.12
N SER A 94 0.24 -4.19 -8.33
CA SER A 94 -0.54 -4.88 -7.30
C SER A 94 0.27 -5.09 -6.02
N PHE A 95 1.56 -5.43 -6.14
CA PHE A 95 2.44 -5.52 -4.96
C PHE A 95 2.82 -4.15 -4.41
N LEU A 96 3.28 -3.23 -5.26
CA LEU A 96 3.81 -1.94 -4.80
C LEU A 96 2.71 -1.08 -4.16
N ILE A 97 1.68 -0.72 -4.92
CA ILE A 97 0.60 0.15 -4.44
C ILE A 97 -0.48 -0.61 -3.67
N GLY A 98 -0.60 -1.93 -3.89
CA GLY A 98 -1.59 -2.72 -3.17
C GLY A 98 -1.11 -3.23 -1.83
N ALA A 99 0.17 -3.53 -1.65
CA ALA A 99 0.70 -4.16 -0.43
C ALA A 99 1.82 -3.39 0.25
N VAL A 100 2.91 -3.09 -0.47
CA VAL A 100 4.11 -2.49 0.11
C VAL A 100 3.82 -1.10 0.67
N MET A 101 3.20 -0.23 -0.11
CA MET A 101 2.89 1.14 0.29
C MET A 101 1.93 1.20 1.50
N PRO A 102 0.82 0.45 1.55
CA PRO A 102 -0.01 0.30 2.75
C PRO A 102 0.76 -0.08 4.02
N ILE A 103 1.65 -1.08 3.93
CA ILE A 103 2.46 -1.53 5.06
C ILE A 103 3.41 -0.42 5.48
N ALA A 104 4.09 0.22 4.52
CA ALA A 104 5.01 1.32 4.76
C ALA A 104 4.34 2.48 5.51
N TRP A 105 3.10 2.85 5.16
CA TRP A 105 2.36 3.91 5.85
C TRP A 105 2.02 3.55 7.30
N VAL A 106 1.61 2.31 7.54
CA VAL A 106 1.33 1.83 8.90
C VAL A 106 2.58 1.87 9.77
N VAL A 107 3.72 1.42 9.22
CA VAL A 107 5.01 1.46 9.90
C VAL A 107 5.44 2.91 10.14
N ALA A 108 5.34 3.78 9.13
CA ALA A 108 5.73 5.19 9.23
C ALA A 108 4.91 5.95 10.29
N LEU A 109 3.60 5.73 10.38
CA LEU A 109 2.77 6.32 11.43
C LEU A 109 3.18 5.86 12.84
N LYS A 110 3.52 4.57 12.98
CA LYS A 110 3.96 4.01 14.25
C LYS A 110 5.31 4.58 14.67
N ILE A 111 6.28 4.59 13.77
CA ILE A 111 7.61 5.18 13.99
C ILE A 111 7.46 6.67 14.32
N GLY A 112 6.63 7.41 13.57
CA GLY A 112 6.41 8.84 13.84
C GLY A 112 5.91 9.12 15.25
N LEU A 113 5.01 8.31 15.76
CA LEU A 113 4.53 8.41 17.15
C LEU A 113 5.62 8.01 18.16
N GLU A 114 6.38 6.95 17.88
CA GLU A 114 7.50 6.51 18.73
C GLU A 114 8.64 7.55 18.79
N LEU A 115 8.82 8.35 17.75
CA LEU A 115 9.76 9.47 17.72
C LEU A 115 9.24 10.71 18.48
N GLY A 116 8.01 10.70 18.98
CA GLY A 116 7.41 11.81 19.72
C GLY A 116 6.57 12.76 18.87
N GLY A 117 6.29 12.41 17.62
CA GLY A 117 5.43 13.20 16.74
C GLY A 117 4.00 13.35 17.30
N LYS A 118 3.38 14.51 17.06
CA LYS A 118 2.00 14.78 17.52
C LYS A 118 1.01 13.86 16.81
N PRO A 119 0.01 13.28 17.50
CA PRO A 119 -0.97 12.39 16.88
C PRO A 119 -1.68 13.05 15.69
N VAL A 120 -1.67 12.36 14.55
CA VAL A 120 -2.38 12.79 13.33
C VAL A 120 -3.88 12.68 13.57
N THR A 121 -4.63 13.70 13.18
CA THR A 121 -6.07 13.74 13.43
C THR A 121 -6.82 12.62 12.71
N GLN A 122 -7.93 12.14 13.31
CA GLN A 122 -8.79 11.13 12.71
C GLN A 122 -9.33 11.56 11.33
N ARG A 123 -9.68 12.83 11.16
CA ARG A 123 -10.19 13.37 9.90
C ARG A 123 -9.16 13.29 8.79
N ALA A 124 -7.90 13.63 9.08
CA ALA A 124 -6.80 13.55 8.12
C ALA A 124 -6.54 12.10 7.68
N LEU A 125 -6.44 11.17 8.64
CA LEU A 125 -6.28 9.74 8.32
C LEU A 125 -7.47 9.17 7.56
N ALA A 126 -8.70 9.60 7.86
CA ALA A 126 -9.89 9.15 7.13
C ALA A 126 -9.85 9.62 5.68
N TRP A 127 -9.44 10.87 5.42
CA TRP A 127 -9.30 11.40 4.07
C TRP A 127 -8.23 10.62 3.28
N ILE A 128 -7.01 10.49 3.83
CA ILE A 128 -5.91 9.73 3.21
C ILE A 128 -6.34 8.29 2.91
N LYS A 129 -7.01 7.64 3.88
CA LYS A 129 -7.49 6.27 3.73
C LYS A 129 -8.40 6.13 2.52
N TRP A 130 -9.43 6.97 2.42
CA TRP A 130 -10.41 6.84 1.35
C TRP A 130 -9.86 7.29 0.00
N SER A 131 -9.14 8.40 -0.06
CA SER A 131 -8.54 8.87 -1.30
C SER A 131 -7.54 7.86 -1.86
N TYR A 132 -6.70 7.26 -0.99
CA TYR A 132 -5.75 6.26 -1.43
C TYR A 132 -6.42 4.96 -1.89
N LEU A 133 -7.37 4.43 -1.13
CA LEU A 133 -8.05 3.18 -1.52
C LEU A 133 -8.79 3.33 -2.84
N VAL A 134 -9.51 4.43 -3.03
CA VAL A 134 -10.19 4.73 -4.31
C VAL A 134 -9.16 4.88 -5.43
N GLY A 135 -8.09 5.65 -5.22
CA GLY A 135 -7.03 5.83 -6.20
C GLY A 135 -6.34 4.52 -6.59
N ALA A 136 -5.91 3.73 -5.61
CA ALA A 136 -5.22 2.47 -5.82
C ALA A 136 -6.10 1.45 -6.56
N VAL A 137 -7.35 1.26 -6.12
CA VAL A 137 -8.30 0.37 -6.81
C VAL A 137 -8.57 0.85 -8.23
N SER A 138 -8.72 2.15 -8.45
CA SER A 138 -8.93 2.72 -9.79
C SER A 138 -7.74 2.47 -10.71
N VAL A 139 -6.52 2.74 -10.22
CA VAL A 139 -5.27 2.49 -10.99
C VAL A 139 -5.15 1.01 -11.35
N LEU A 140 -5.36 0.11 -10.39
CA LEU A 140 -5.26 -1.34 -10.62
C LEU A 140 -6.34 -1.85 -11.58
N GLY A 141 -7.57 -1.36 -11.44
CA GLY A 141 -8.66 -1.68 -12.35
C GLY A 141 -8.34 -1.25 -13.78
N LEU A 142 -7.78 -0.05 -13.96
CA LEU A 142 -7.39 0.47 -15.26
C LEU A 142 -6.21 -0.28 -15.90
N ILE A 143 -5.19 -0.62 -15.11
CA ILE A 143 -4.07 -1.43 -15.60
C ILE A 143 -4.55 -2.84 -15.96
N THR A 144 -5.47 -3.41 -15.18
CA THR A 144 -6.10 -4.72 -15.47
C THR A 144 -6.88 -4.65 -16.77
N TYR A 145 -7.76 -3.66 -16.92
CA TYR A 145 -8.52 -3.42 -18.15
C TYR A 145 -7.59 -3.29 -19.35
N LYS A 146 -6.57 -2.44 -19.26
CA LYS A 146 -5.59 -2.25 -20.34
C LYS A 146 -4.88 -3.56 -20.67
N GLY A 147 -4.36 -4.28 -19.68
CA GLY A 147 -3.65 -5.54 -19.89
C GLY A 147 -4.52 -6.61 -20.58
N ILE A 148 -5.74 -6.81 -20.09
CA ILE A 148 -6.68 -7.79 -20.68
C ILE A 148 -7.06 -7.38 -22.10
N HIS A 149 -7.43 -6.12 -22.34
CA HIS A 149 -7.79 -5.61 -23.66
C HIS A 149 -6.65 -5.83 -24.66
N PHE A 150 -5.41 -5.55 -24.26
CA PHE A 150 -4.22 -5.78 -25.08
C PHE A 150 -4.08 -7.24 -25.49
N VAL A 151 -4.20 -8.17 -24.54
CA VAL A 151 -4.10 -9.60 -24.86
C VAL A 151 -5.22 -10.04 -25.81
N LEU A 152 -6.45 -9.61 -25.57
CA LEU A 152 -7.59 -9.99 -26.41
C LEU A 152 -7.41 -9.51 -27.85
N CYS A 153 -7.00 -8.26 -28.08
CA CYS A 153 -6.74 -7.76 -29.44
C CYS A 153 -5.59 -8.52 -30.12
N LEU A 154 -4.54 -8.87 -29.39
CA LEU A 154 -3.42 -9.67 -29.93
C LEU A 154 -3.85 -11.11 -30.28
N GLN A 155 -4.77 -11.69 -29.52
CA GLN A 155 -5.36 -13.00 -29.78
C GLN A 155 -6.32 -12.97 -30.98
N ASP A 156 -7.04 -11.87 -31.17
CA ASP A 156 -7.89 -11.62 -32.35
C ASP A 156 -7.07 -11.30 -33.63
N GLY A 157 -5.74 -11.25 -33.51
CA GLY A 157 -4.84 -11.06 -34.64
C GLY A 157 -4.53 -9.60 -34.97
N THR A 158 -5.01 -8.62 -34.18
CA THR A 158 -4.63 -7.21 -34.34
C THR A 158 -3.13 -7.06 -34.05
N ARG A 159 -2.34 -6.65 -35.06
CA ARG A 159 -0.88 -6.51 -34.95
C ARG A 159 -0.37 -5.07 -34.91
N ASP A 160 -1.26 -4.10 -35.05
CA ASP A 160 -0.94 -2.68 -34.95
C ASP A 160 -1.18 -2.18 -33.53
N PHE A 161 -0.11 -1.80 -32.84
CA PHE A 161 -0.18 -1.27 -31.47
C PHE A 161 -0.97 0.05 -31.38
N ALA A 162 -0.85 0.92 -32.39
CA ALA A 162 -1.57 2.19 -32.39
C ALA A 162 -3.08 1.92 -32.42
N GLN A 163 -3.51 0.96 -33.24
CA GLN A 163 -4.90 0.53 -33.32
C GLN A 163 -5.42 -0.06 -32.00
N ILE A 164 -4.60 -0.85 -31.29
CA ILE A 164 -4.98 -1.39 -29.96
C ILE A 164 -5.08 -0.26 -28.92
N GLN A 165 -4.16 0.72 -28.93
CA GLN A 165 -4.23 1.86 -28.03
C GLN A 165 -5.46 2.72 -28.33
N GLU A 166 -5.75 2.99 -29.59
CA GLU A 166 -6.92 3.76 -30.03
C GLU A 166 -8.23 3.09 -29.63
N SER A 167 -8.34 1.77 -29.74
CA SER A 167 -9.57 1.04 -29.37
C SER A 167 -9.86 1.02 -27.87
N LEU A 168 -8.89 1.33 -26.99
CA LEU A 168 -9.16 1.49 -25.56
C LEU A 168 -10.26 2.53 -25.33
N PHE A 169 -11.18 2.21 -24.41
CA PHE A 169 -12.36 3.05 -24.13
C PHE A 169 -13.22 3.32 -25.39
N GLY A 170 -13.19 2.40 -26.36
CA GLY A 170 -13.95 2.49 -27.59
C GLY A 170 -13.54 3.67 -28.48
N GLY A 171 -12.26 4.08 -28.48
CA GLY A 171 -11.82 5.23 -29.27
C GLY A 171 -11.84 6.56 -28.51
N ASN A 172 -12.46 6.63 -27.33
CA ASN A 172 -12.67 7.93 -26.67
C ASN A 172 -11.43 8.41 -25.92
N HIS A 173 -10.64 9.26 -26.58
CA HIS A 173 -9.42 9.85 -26.02
C HIS A 173 -9.65 10.66 -24.73
N LEU A 174 -10.78 11.38 -24.62
CA LEU A 174 -11.09 12.18 -23.44
C LEU A 174 -11.37 11.28 -22.24
N MET A 175 -12.22 10.26 -22.40
CA MET A 175 -12.51 9.29 -21.34
C MET A 175 -11.24 8.57 -20.89
N ARG A 176 -10.39 8.17 -21.85
CA ARG A 176 -9.08 7.56 -21.58
C ARG A 176 -8.18 8.50 -20.76
N GLY A 177 -8.05 9.76 -21.18
CA GLY A 177 -7.25 10.77 -20.49
C GLY A 177 -7.74 11.05 -19.07
N LEU A 178 -9.05 11.21 -18.88
CA LEU A 178 -9.66 11.42 -17.56
C LEU A 178 -9.47 10.21 -16.65
N ALA A 179 -9.73 9.00 -17.15
CA ALA A 179 -9.60 7.79 -16.36
C ALA A 179 -8.16 7.59 -15.86
N TYR A 180 -7.17 7.65 -16.76
CA TYR A 180 -5.77 7.49 -16.36
C TYR A 180 -5.27 8.68 -15.53
N GLY A 181 -5.58 9.91 -15.92
CA GLY A 181 -5.12 11.11 -15.23
C GLY A 181 -5.67 11.22 -13.81
N LEU A 182 -6.98 11.08 -13.63
CA LEU A 182 -7.62 11.23 -12.32
C LEU A 182 -7.21 10.12 -11.35
N SER A 183 -7.20 8.86 -11.79
CA SER A 183 -6.83 7.74 -10.92
C SER A 183 -5.41 7.88 -10.35
N HIS A 184 -4.43 8.23 -11.19
CA HIS A 184 -3.04 8.45 -10.77
C HIS A 184 -2.88 9.71 -9.93
N THR A 185 -3.60 10.79 -10.27
CA THR A 185 -3.56 12.04 -9.51
C THR A 185 -4.07 11.83 -8.09
N VAL A 186 -5.20 11.11 -7.92
CA VAL A 186 -5.77 10.83 -6.60
C VAL A 186 -4.82 9.96 -5.76
N ALA A 187 -4.23 8.91 -6.35
CA ALA A 187 -3.27 8.05 -5.64
C ALA A 187 -2.00 8.83 -5.22
N THR A 188 -1.42 9.60 -6.15
CA THR A 188 -0.21 10.41 -5.90
C THR A 188 -0.46 11.52 -4.90
N ALA A 189 -1.57 12.25 -5.02
CA ALA A 189 -1.94 13.31 -4.08
C ALA A 189 -2.10 12.75 -2.65
N SER A 190 -2.69 11.55 -2.51
CA SER A 190 -2.82 10.88 -1.22
C SER A 190 -1.47 10.59 -0.57
N LEU A 191 -0.48 10.18 -1.38
CA LEU A 191 0.89 9.92 -0.92
C LEU A 191 1.59 11.21 -0.47
N ILE A 192 1.50 12.28 -1.28
CA ILE A 192 2.09 13.59 -0.95
C ILE A 192 1.49 14.14 0.34
N VAL A 193 0.15 14.11 0.46
CA VAL A 193 -0.57 14.61 1.64
C VAL A 193 -0.20 13.79 2.89
N PHE A 194 -0.08 12.47 2.78
CA PHE A 194 0.39 11.62 3.88
C PHE A 194 1.80 12.00 4.33
N GLY A 195 2.75 12.13 3.40
CA GLY A 195 4.12 12.53 3.70
C GLY A 195 4.20 13.90 4.37
N TRP A 196 3.44 14.87 3.87
CA TRP A 196 3.37 16.22 4.46
C TRP A 196 2.78 16.22 5.88
N ILE A 197 1.71 15.46 6.12
CA ILE A 197 1.11 15.33 7.46
C ILE A 197 2.07 14.68 8.45
N LEU A 198 2.78 13.63 8.03
CA LEU A 198 3.76 12.95 8.86
C LEU A 198 4.93 13.87 9.20
N TRP A 199 5.43 14.62 8.21
CA TRP A 199 6.45 15.64 8.42
C TRP A 199 6.00 16.69 9.45
N ARG A 200 4.79 17.23 9.31
CA ARG A 200 4.24 18.22 10.28
C ARG A 200 4.06 17.65 11.68
N SER A 201 3.66 16.39 11.79
CA SER A 201 3.53 15.68 13.06
C SER A 201 4.88 15.62 13.80
N LEU A 202 5.97 15.34 13.07
CA LEU A 202 7.33 15.28 13.61
C LEU A 202 7.93 16.65 13.90
N ALA A 203 7.76 17.63 13.02
CA ALA A 203 8.30 18.98 13.24
C ALA A 203 7.71 19.65 14.50
N ALA A 204 6.47 19.35 14.84
CA ALA A 204 5.84 19.95 16.00
C ALA A 204 6.33 19.39 17.36
N SER A 205 7.18 18.35 17.38
CA SER A 205 7.76 17.83 18.62
C SER A 205 9.06 18.54 19.02
N THR A 206 9.73 19.22 18.10
CA THR A 206 10.98 19.94 18.40
C THR A 206 10.74 21.27 19.11
N ASP A 207 9.58 21.88 18.92
CA ASP A 207 9.26 23.20 19.48
C ASP A 207 9.00 23.16 20.99
N ASP A 208 8.57 22.00 21.52
CA ASP A 208 8.18 21.86 22.93
C ASP A 208 9.43 21.78 23.86
N ASP A 209 10.62 21.49 23.33
CA ASP A 209 11.86 21.34 24.11
C ASP A 209 12.59 22.67 24.38
N GLY A 210 12.26 23.76 23.66
CA GLY A 210 12.98 25.05 23.74
C GLY A 210 12.47 26.06 24.77
N GLY A 211 11.37 25.79 25.46
CA GLY A 211 10.59 26.80 26.18
C GLY A 211 10.84 26.98 27.69
N THR A 212 11.84 26.33 28.31
CA THR A 212 11.93 26.27 29.80
C THR A 212 13.23 26.77 30.44
N SER A 213 14.01 27.63 29.77
CA SER A 213 15.24 28.21 30.35
C SER A 213 15.22 29.74 30.45
N SER A 214 14.24 30.29 31.17
CA SER A 214 14.29 31.68 31.64
C SER A 214 13.99 31.72 33.14
N SER A 215 15.05 31.63 33.92
CA SER A 215 15.12 31.88 35.37
C SER A 215 16.37 32.68 35.63
#